data_AF-A0A2V8QLB7-F1
#
_entry.id   AF-A0A2V8QLB7-F1
#
_cell.length_a   1.000
_cell.length_b   1.000
_cell.length_c   1.000
_cell.angle_alpha   90.00
_cell.angle_beta   90.00
_cell.angle_gamma   90.00
#
_symmetry.space_group_name_H-M   'P 1'
#
loop_
_entity.id
_entity.type
_entity.pdbx_description
1 polymer ?
#
loop_
_entity_poly.entity_id
_entity_poly.type
_entity_poly.pdbx_seq_one_letter_code
_entity_poly.pdbx_strand_id
1 'polypeptide(L)'
;MTDICTQFHALPEEVTAFVKQCMEDFDLYAVAMKFFPFEATEVSAEELGKITEASLPPGDLALTLTKPKLPVKDQLNFYNKNPGHLHISLPTKDPEGLRQVALSTRTDDPELLSIWKKVDRRLKGMTRAGAFVMNPDTGARGWQRTFRYTEGAKAMASTGVPMLPVAGWNLVLFPDS
;
A
#
# COMPACT_ATOMS: atom_id res chain seq x y z
N MET A 1 -7.09 -18.42 -10.34
CA MET A 1 -6.24 -17.57 -9.46
C MET A 1 -6.93 -16.24 -9.36
N THR A 2 -7.33 -15.84 -8.14
CA THR A 2 -8.05 -14.58 -7.96
C THR A 2 -7.10 -13.58 -7.34
N ASP A 3 -6.96 -12.43 -7.99
CA ASP A 3 -6.05 -11.38 -7.59
C ASP A 3 -6.86 -10.18 -7.06
N ILE A 4 -6.42 -9.60 -5.94
CA ILE A 4 -6.79 -8.24 -5.55
C ILE A 4 -5.59 -7.38 -5.89
N CYS A 5 -5.83 -6.25 -6.55
CA CYS A 5 -4.82 -5.23 -6.80
C CYS A 5 -5.52 -3.87 -6.82
N THR A 6 -5.27 -3.07 -5.79
CA THR A 6 -5.79 -1.70 -5.68
C THR A 6 -4.60 -0.77 -5.49
N GLN A 7 -4.41 0.15 -6.43
CA GLN A 7 -3.37 1.18 -6.38
C GLN A 7 -3.94 2.51 -5.92
N PHE A 8 -3.25 3.21 -5.02
CA PHE A 8 -3.75 4.44 -4.43
C PHE A 8 -2.64 5.34 -3.89
N HIS A 9 -2.91 6.64 -3.76
CA HIS A 9 -2.04 7.56 -3.04
C HIS A 9 -2.57 7.79 -1.63
N ALA A 10 -1.70 7.70 -0.64
CA ALA A 10 -2.02 7.94 0.76
C ALA A 10 -0.78 8.42 1.51
N LEU A 11 -1.00 9.09 2.63
CA LEU A 11 0.07 9.43 3.56
C LEU A 11 0.49 8.21 4.39
N PRO A 12 1.75 8.15 4.88
CA PRO A 12 2.22 7.08 5.75
C PRO A 12 1.31 6.80 6.94
N GLU A 13 0.87 7.86 7.63
CA GLU A 13 -0.02 7.78 8.79
C GLU A 13 -1.41 7.25 8.44
N GLU A 14 -1.93 7.53 7.24
CA GLU A 14 -3.21 7.00 6.79
C GLU A 14 -3.12 5.49 6.51
N VAL A 15 -1.99 5.05 5.93
CA VAL A 15 -1.73 3.63 5.66
C VAL A 15 -1.50 2.85 6.95
N THR A 16 -0.69 3.35 7.88
CA THR A 16 -0.44 2.66 9.15
C THR A 16 -1.69 2.61 10.02
N ALA A 17 -2.50 3.68 10.07
CA ALA A 17 -3.79 3.68 10.75
C ALA A 17 -4.77 2.67 10.12
N PHE A 18 -4.84 2.61 8.79
CA PHE A 18 -5.63 1.62 8.06
C PHE A 18 -5.22 0.18 8.38
N VAL A 19 -3.91 -0.11 8.34
CA VAL A 19 -3.39 -1.44 8.64
C VAL A 19 -3.67 -1.82 10.07
N LYS A 20 -3.40 -0.93 11.04
CA LYS A 20 -3.69 -1.15 12.45
C LYS A 20 -5.16 -1.53 12.67
N GLN A 21 -6.09 -0.76 12.10
CA GLN A 21 -7.51 -1.07 12.21
C GLN A 21 -7.88 -2.41 11.56
N CYS A 22 -7.23 -2.79 10.46
CA CYS A 22 -7.45 -4.10 9.85
C CYS A 22 -6.90 -5.25 10.70
N MET A 23 -5.78 -5.05 11.41
CA MET A 23 -5.26 -6.05 12.34
C MET A 23 -6.23 -6.30 13.49
N GLU A 24 -6.77 -5.23 14.08
CA GLU A 24 -7.73 -5.31 15.18
C GLU A 24 -9.06 -5.97 14.75
N ASP A 25 -9.61 -5.57 13.60
CA ASP A 25 -10.95 -6.02 13.18
C ASP A 25 -10.99 -7.42 12.54
N PHE A 26 -9.85 -7.91 12.04
CA PHE A 26 -9.77 -9.18 11.33
C PHE A 26 -8.74 -10.14 11.94
N ASP A 27 -8.26 -9.85 13.16
CA ASP A 27 -7.26 -10.66 13.89
C ASP A 27 -6.01 -10.99 13.05
N LEU A 28 -5.46 -9.97 12.35
CA LEU A 28 -4.34 -10.15 11.43
C LEU A 28 -2.99 -9.95 12.13
N TYR A 29 -2.00 -10.71 11.67
CA TYR A 29 -0.59 -10.46 11.94
C TYR A 29 -0.02 -9.57 10.85
N ALA A 30 0.92 -8.69 11.20
CA ALA A 30 1.64 -7.86 10.25
C ALA A 30 3.13 -8.18 10.29
N VAL A 31 3.76 -8.19 9.11
CA VAL A 31 5.20 -8.35 8.93
C VAL A 31 5.72 -7.17 8.14
N ALA A 32 6.64 -6.41 8.71
CA ALA A 32 7.39 -5.40 7.97
C ALA A 32 8.53 -6.05 7.18
N MET A 33 8.66 -5.69 5.91
CA MET A 33 9.67 -6.18 4.99
C MET A 33 10.54 -5.03 4.50
N LYS A 34 11.86 -5.21 4.60
CA LYS A 34 12.89 -4.36 3.99
C LYS A 34 13.62 -5.19 2.96
N PHE A 35 14.00 -4.60 1.83
CA PHE A 35 14.57 -5.38 0.70
C PHE A 35 16.10 -5.34 0.60
N PHE A 36 16.78 -4.36 1.21
CA PHE A 36 18.23 -4.18 1.08
C PHE A 36 18.91 -3.74 2.40
N PRO A 37 19.59 -4.65 3.13
CA PRO A 37 19.46 -6.11 3.01
C PRO A 37 18.02 -6.59 3.30
N PHE A 38 17.68 -7.79 2.83
CA PHE A 38 16.34 -8.33 3.07
C PHE A 38 16.14 -8.66 4.55
N GLU A 39 15.11 -8.08 5.17
CA GLU A 39 14.71 -8.31 6.55
C GLU A 39 13.18 -8.42 6.60
N ALA A 40 12.66 -9.38 7.37
CA ALA A 40 11.24 -9.52 7.62
C ALA A 40 11.00 -9.71 9.12
N THR A 41 10.23 -8.82 9.72
CA THR A 41 10.01 -8.77 11.17
C THR A 41 8.53 -8.63 11.46
N GLU A 42 8.01 -9.47 12.35
CA GLU A 42 6.65 -9.34 12.86
C GLU A 42 6.54 -7.99 13.60
N VAL A 43 5.47 -7.24 13.32
CA VAL A 43 5.22 -5.93 13.92
C VAL A 43 3.86 -5.91 14.61
N SER A 44 3.84 -5.34 15.81
CA SER A 44 2.63 -5.09 16.59
C SER A 44 1.89 -3.84 16.11
N ALA A 45 0.63 -3.71 16.54
CA ALA A 45 -0.20 -2.53 16.30
C ALA A 45 0.44 -1.25 16.89
N GLU A 46 1.12 -1.36 18.02
CA GLU A 46 1.83 -0.26 18.67
C GLU A 46 3.10 0.14 17.90
N GLU A 47 3.81 -0.83 17.32
CA GLU A 47 5.00 -0.57 16.49
C GLU A 47 4.61 0.10 15.16
N LEU A 48 3.48 -0.28 14.55
CA LEU A 48 2.93 0.41 13.39
C LEU A 48 2.65 1.89 13.63
N GLY A 49 2.19 2.26 14.83
CA GLY A 49 1.99 3.66 15.19
C GLY A 49 3.28 4.48 15.29
N LYS A 50 4.43 3.81 15.40
CA LYS A 50 5.75 4.45 15.43
C LYS A 50 6.40 4.49 14.05
N ILE A 51 5.79 3.84 13.06
CA ILE A 51 6.26 3.85 11.68
C ILE A 51 5.97 5.23 11.08
N THR A 52 7.06 6.00 10.95
CA THR A 52 7.18 7.29 10.28
C THR A 52 8.00 7.15 8.99
N GLU A 53 7.95 8.16 8.12
CA GLU A 53 8.80 8.28 6.91
C GLU A 53 10.29 8.04 7.20
N ALA A 54 10.78 8.42 8.39
CA ALA A 54 12.18 8.28 8.77
C ALA A 54 12.55 6.91 9.38
N SER A 55 11.56 6.14 9.85
CA SER A 55 11.78 4.93 10.64
C SER A 55 11.73 3.62 9.83
N LEU A 56 11.23 3.67 8.59
CA LEU A 56 11.35 2.56 7.66
C LEU A 56 12.06 3.03 6.39
N PRO A 57 13.19 2.42 5.99
CA PRO A 57 13.58 2.45 4.58
C PRO A 57 12.42 1.89 3.73
N PRO A 58 12.32 2.21 2.43
CA PRO A 58 11.21 1.77 1.59
C PRO A 58 10.94 0.28 1.80
N GLY A 59 9.79 0.02 2.39
CA GLY A 59 9.44 -1.27 2.94
C GLY A 59 7.98 -1.55 2.69
N ASP A 60 7.67 -2.82 2.69
CA ASP A 60 6.32 -3.30 2.47
C ASP A 60 5.81 -3.94 3.76
N LEU A 61 4.50 -3.94 3.97
CA LEU A 61 3.88 -4.77 4.97
C LEU A 61 3.23 -5.98 4.30
N ALA A 62 3.32 -7.12 4.96
CA ALA A 62 2.55 -8.30 4.62
C ALA A 62 1.61 -8.62 5.79
N LEU A 63 0.32 -8.77 5.50
CA LEU A 63 -0.70 -9.17 6.46
C LEU A 63 -1.02 -10.66 6.29
N THR A 64 -1.08 -11.38 7.39
CA THR A 64 -1.39 -12.81 7.42
C THR A 64 -2.50 -13.11 8.43
N LEU A 65 -3.33 -14.10 8.12
CA LEU A 65 -4.39 -14.58 9.03
C LEU A 65 -3.88 -15.57 10.08
N THR A 66 -2.67 -16.09 9.90
CA THR A 66 -2.01 -16.98 10.85
C THR A 66 -0.65 -16.41 11.20
N LYS A 67 -0.09 -16.88 12.33
CA LYS A 67 1.21 -16.43 12.80
C LYS A 67 2.27 -16.64 11.70
N PRO A 68 3.01 -15.58 11.30
CA PRO A 68 3.96 -15.66 10.20
C PRO A 68 5.12 -16.61 10.52
N LYS A 69 5.55 -17.37 9.51
CA LYS A 69 6.67 -18.31 9.61
C LYS A 69 7.99 -17.60 9.34
N LEU A 70 8.64 -17.16 10.42
CA LEU A 70 9.95 -16.49 10.45
C LEU A 70 11.00 -17.39 11.17
N PRO A 71 12.31 -17.19 10.98
CA PRO A 71 12.94 -16.25 10.04
C PRO A 71 12.85 -16.71 8.58
N VAL A 72 13.06 -15.76 7.68
CA VAL A 72 13.10 -15.95 6.22
C VAL A 72 14.38 -15.32 5.67
N LYS A 73 14.96 -15.94 4.65
CA LYS A 73 16.24 -15.52 4.08
C LYS A 73 16.13 -14.46 2.98
N ASP A 74 15.00 -14.44 2.28
CA ASP A 74 14.73 -13.62 1.11
C ASP A 74 13.21 -13.52 0.90
N GLN A 75 12.79 -12.61 0.01
CA GLN A 75 11.38 -12.36 -0.32
C GLN A 75 10.67 -13.61 -0.84
N LEU A 76 11.33 -14.40 -1.70
CA LEU A 76 10.75 -15.62 -2.24
C LEU A 76 10.50 -16.67 -1.15
N ASN A 77 11.43 -16.79 -0.20
CA ASN A 77 11.28 -17.66 0.96
C ASN A 77 10.11 -17.23 1.85
N PHE A 78 9.92 -15.92 2.03
CA PHE A 78 8.77 -15.38 2.74
C PHE A 78 7.44 -15.75 2.05
N TYR A 79 7.35 -15.55 0.73
CA TYR A 79 6.15 -15.89 -0.05
C TYR A 79 5.81 -17.38 -0.02
N ASN A 80 6.83 -18.25 -0.11
CA ASN A 80 6.62 -19.70 -0.03
C ASN A 80 6.18 -20.17 1.35
N LYS A 81 6.68 -19.55 2.42
CA LYS A 81 6.33 -19.94 3.80
C LYS A 81 5.00 -19.36 4.26
N ASN A 82 4.59 -18.22 3.70
CA ASN A 82 3.39 -17.47 4.08
C ASN A 82 2.49 -17.23 2.85
N PRO A 83 1.93 -18.30 2.24
CA PRO A 83 1.10 -18.16 1.05
C PRO A 83 -0.18 -17.38 1.35
N GLY A 84 -0.70 -16.69 0.34
CA GLY A 84 -1.96 -15.96 0.44
C GLY A 84 -1.93 -14.74 1.38
N HIS A 85 -0.76 -14.24 1.77
CA HIS A 85 -0.63 -12.97 2.48
C HIS A 85 -1.17 -11.81 1.63
N LEU A 86 -1.66 -10.76 2.32
CA LEU A 86 -2.03 -9.50 1.69
C LEU A 86 -0.85 -8.54 1.80
N HIS A 87 -0.32 -8.15 0.65
CA HIS A 87 0.79 -7.22 0.53
C HIS A 87 0.28 -5.78 0.46
N ILE A 88 0.93 -4.87 1.18
CA ILE A 88 0.73 -3.43 1.06
C ILE A 88 2.08 -2.74 1.02
N SER A 89 2.36 -1.98 -0.03
CA SER A 89 3.57 -1.14 -0.04
C SER A 89 3.40 0.05 0.90
N LEU A 90 4.48 0.56 1.48
CA LEU A 90 4.39 1.79 2.26
C LEU A 90 4.59 3.00 1.35
N PRO A 91 3.81 4.08 1.56
CA PRO A 91 3.97 5.30 0.79
C PRO A 91 5.36 5.88 1.06
N THR A 92 6.05 6.21 -0.01
CA THR A 92 7.33 6.91 0.07
C THR A 92 7.11 8.35 -0.37
N LYS A 93 7.45 9.28 0.52
CA LYS A 93 7.59 10.68 0.18
C LYS A 93 9.06 10.99 0.01
N ASP A 94 9.44 11.36 -1.19
CA ASP A 94 10.81 11.75 -1.51
C ASP A 94 10.80 13.17 -2.12
N PRO A 95 11.96 13.76 -2.45
CA PRO A 95 12.01 15.09 -3.05
C PRO A 95 11.26 15.21 -4.40
N GLU A 96 10.97 14.09 -5.08
CA GLU A 96 10.21 14.11 -6.34
C GLU A 96 8.70 14.16 -6.09
N GLY A 97 8.23 13.64 -4.94
CA GLY A 97 6.83 13.70 -4.56
C GLY A 97 6.35 12.54 -3.69
N LEU A 98 5.04 12.30 -3.74
CA LEU A 98 4.39 11.18 -3.04
C LEU A 98 4.17 10.03 -4.01
N ARG A 99 4.81 8.88 -3.77
CA ARG A 99 4.66 7.69 -4.60
C ARG A 99 3.39 6.91 -4.26
N GLN A 100 2.82 6.30 -5.29
CA GLN A 100 1.66 5.44 -5.19
C GLN A 100 1.95 4.18 -4.36
N VAL A 101 0.94 3.75 -3.63
CA VAL A 101 0.88 2.53 -2.84
C VAL A 101 0.06 1.48 -3.59
N ALA A 102 0.36 0.20 -3.37
CA ALA A 102 -0.44 -0.91 -3.84
C ALA A 102 -0.86 -1.81 -2.67
N LEU A 103 -2.15 -2.17 -2.62
CA LEU A 103 -2.68 -3.28 -1.86
C LEU A 103 -2.89 -4.45 -2.81
N SER A 104 -2.21 -5.58 -2.59
CA SER A 104 -2.31 -6.72 -3.50
C SER A 104 -2.23 -8.08 -2.82
N THR A 105 -2.92 -9.07 -3.38
CA THR A 105 -2.75 -10.47 -2.99
C THR A 105 -3.05 -11.36 -4.18
N ARG A 106 -2.50 -12.56 -4.13
CA ARG A 106 -2.73 -13.64 -5.07
C ARG A 106 -2.96 -14.91 -4.27
N THR A 107 -4.18 -15.44 -4.35
CA THR A 107 -4.55 -16.67 -3.66
C THR A 107 -5.65 -17.41 -4.42
N ASP A 108 -5.66 -18.73 -4.32
CA ASP A 108 -6.75 -19.61 -4.73
C ASP A 108 -7.65 -20.01 -3.56
N ASP A 109 -7.24 -19.72 -2.32
CA ASP A 109 -8.03 -19.96 -1.12
C ASP A 109 -9.22 -18.97 -1.04
N PRO A 110 -10.47 -19.48 -1.14
CA PRO A 110 -11.66 -18.63 -1.12
C PRO A 110 -11.92 -18.00 0.26
N GLU A 111 -11.48 -18.62 1.35
CA GLU A 111 -11.65 -18.10 2.71
C GLU A 111 -10.74 -16.90 2.93
N LEU A 112 -9.44 -17.03 2.61
CA LEU A 112 -8.48 -15.91 2.65
C LEU A 112 -8.98 -14.75 1.77
N LEU A 113 -9.39 -15.07 0.55
CA LEU A 113 -9.88 -14.06 -0.40
C LEU A 113 -11.12 -13.33 0.13
N SER A 114 -12.01 -14.01 0.87
CA SER A 114 -13.19 -13.36 1.45
C SER A 114 -12.82 -12.28 2.48
N ILE A 115 -11.78 -12.51 3.27
CA ILE A 115 -11.25 -11.53 4.24
C ILE A 115 -10.54 -10.40 3.49
N TRP A 116 -9.69 -10.71 2.51
CA TRP A 116 -8.98 -9.69 1.73
C TRP A 116 -9.93 -8.79 0.95
N LYS A 117 -11.08 -9.29 0.49
CA LYS A 117 -12.15 -8.46 -0.09
C LYS A 117 -12.78 -7.50 0.92
N LYS A 118 -12.84 -7.84 2.21
CA LYS A 118 -13.31 -6.93 3.27
C LYS A 118 -12.27 -5.84 3.53
N VAL A 119 -10.98 -6.20 3.58
CA VAL A 119 -9.87 -5.25 3.72
C VAL A 119 -9.84 -4.27 2.53
N ASP A 120 -9.91 -4.78 1.30
CA ASP A 120 -9.96 -3.95 0.08
C ASP A 120 -11.20 -3.04 0.04
N ARG A 121 -12.37 -3.54 0.48
CA ARG A 121 -13.57 -2.70 0.58
C ARG A 121 -13.38 -1.56 1.58
N ARG A 122 -12.72 -1.81 2.70
CA ARG A 122 -12.41 -0.77 3.69
C ARG A 122 -11.46 0.27 3.11
N LEU A 123 -10.40 -0.16 2.43
CA LEU A 123 -9.49 0.74 1.71
C LEU A 123 -10.26 1.63 0.71
N LYS A 124 -11.19 1.03 -0.04
CA LYS A 124 -12.06 1.76 -0.98
C LYS A 124 -13.03 2.72 -0.27
N GLY A 125 -13.38 2.46 0.99
CA GLY A 125 -14.22 3.35 1.80
C GLY A 125 -13.49 4.61 2.27
N MET A 126 -12.18 4.53 2.53
CA MET A 126 -11.36 5.68 2.95
C MET A 126 -10.70 6.43 1.78
N THR A 127 -10.86 5.97 0.55
CA THR A 127 -10.25 6.57 -0.65
C THR A 127 -11.30 6.97 -1.68
N ARG A 128 -11.04 8.04 -2.41
CA ARG A 128 -11.80 8.43 -3.61
C ARG A 128 -11.26 7.72 -4.84
N ALA A 129 -12.10 7.53 -5.84
CA ALA A 129 -11.73 6.93 -7.12
C ALA A 129 -11.71 7.96 -8.24
N GLY A 130 -10.85 7.73 -9.23
CA GLY A 130 -10.75 8.57 -10.43
C GLY A 130 -9.68 9.64 -10.33
N ALA A 131 -8.66 9.54 -11.16
CA ALA A 131 -7.62 10.56 -11.30
C ALA A 131 -7.22 10.72 -12.78
N PHE A 132 -6.60 11.83 -13.13
CA PHE A 132 -5.93 11.96 -14.42
C PHE A 132 -4.50 11.46 -14.32
N VAL A 133 -4.02 10.83 -15.38
CA VAL A 133 -2.60 10.58 -15.60
C VAL A 133 -2.13 11.52 -16.69
N MET A 134 -1.07 12.27 -16.42
CA MET A 134 -0.49 13.25 -17.34
C MET A 134 0.94 12.84 -17.70
N ASN A 135 1.24 12.84 -18.99
CA ASN A 135 2.62 12.80 -19.46
C ASN A 135 3.20 14.23 -19.34
N PRO A 136 4.26 14.46 -18.53
CA PRO A 136 4.80 15.80 -18.29
C PRO A 136 5.44 16.43 -19.54
N ASP A 137 5.97 15.63 -20.47
CA ASP A 137 6.66 16.13 -21.66
C ASP A 137 5.68 16.63 -22.74
N THR A 138 4.55 15.94 -22.88
CA THR A 138 3.56 16.22 -23.94
C THR A 138 2.32 16.95 -23.43
N GLY A 139 2.10 16.97 -22.11
CA GLY A 139 0.87 17.46 -21.50
C GLY A 139 -0.36 16.59 -21.75
N ALA A 140 -0.22 15.46 -22.45
CA ALA A 140 -1.33 14.55 -22.74
C ALA A 140 -1.90 13.97 -21.44
N ARG A 141 -3.25 13.96 -21.33
CA ARG A 141 -3.97 13.50 -20.13
C ARG A 141 -4.95 12.39 -20.46
N GLY A 142 -5.00 11.38 -19.60
CA GLY A 142 -5.97 10.30 -19.64
C GLY A 142 -6.66 10.11 -18.30
N TRP A 143 -7.98 9.94 -18.30
CA TRP A 143 -8.74 9.65 -17.09
C TRP A 143 -8.62 8.18 -16.70
N GLN A 144 -8.21 7.91 -15.46
CA GLN A 144 -8.07 6.59 -14.87
C GLN A 144 -9.10 6.40 -13.74
N ARG A 145 -10.18 5.67 -14.04
CA ARG A 145 -11.30 5.41 -13.09
C ARG A 145 -10.88 4.59 -11.87
N THR A 146 -9.86 3.75 -12.01
CA THR A 146 -9.43 2.79 -10.99
C THR A 146 -8.39 3.37 -10.04
N PHE A 147 -7.75 4.49 -10.39
CA PHE A 147 -6.79 5.15 -9.52
C PHE A 147 -7.51 5.73 -8.31
N ARG A 148 -6.94 5.54 -7.13
CA ARG A 148 -7.54 6.01 -5.89
C ARG A 148 -6.60 6.92 -5.12
N TYR A 149 -7.16 7.73 -4.23
CA TYR A 149 -6.38 8.61 -3.37
C TYR A 149 -7.15 8.94 -2.08
N THR A 150 -6.43 9.24 -1.02
CA THR A 150 -6.99 9.74 0.25
C THR A 150 -7.14 11.27 0.24
N GLU A 151 -7.85 11.81 1.23
CA GLU A 151 -7.90 13.27 1.44
C GLU A 151 -6.51 13.85 1.75
N GLY A 152 -5.67 13.13 2.52
CA GLY A 152 -4.31 13.58 2.82
C GLY A 152 -3.44 13.72 1.57
N ALA A 153 -3.48 12.71 0.69
CA ALA A 153 -2.79 12.79 -0.61
C ALA A 153 -3.31 13.94 -1.47
N LYS A 154 -4.64 14.17 -1.49
CA LYS A 154 -5.24 15.29 -2.21
C LYS A 154 -4.76 16.64 -1.67
N ALA A 155 -4.75 16.81 -0.36
CA ALA A 155 -4.27 18.04 0.26
C ALA A 155 -2.81 18.33 -0.09
N MET A 156 -1.94 17.30 -0.10
CA MET A 156 -0.56 17.45 -0.54
C MET A 156 -0.46 17.87 -2.01
N ALA A 157 -1.26 17.26 -2.90
CA ALA A 157 -1.28 17.63 -4.31
C ALA A 157 -1.65 19.12 -4.49
N SER A 158 -2.64 19.62 -3.75
CA SER A 158 -3.04 21.03 -3.77
C SER A 158 -1.97 22.00 -3.27
N THR A 159 -1.02 21.53 -2.46
CA THR A 159 0.17 22.32 -2.07
C THR A 159 1.31 22.26 -3.09
N GLY A 160 1.10 21.61 -4.23
CA GLY A 160 2.07 21.48 -5.32
C GLY A 160 2.99 20.27 -5.20
N VAL A 161 2.71 19.32 -4.30
CA VAL A 161 3.51 18.09 -4.22
C VAL A 161 3.12 17.14 -5.36
N PRO A 162 4.06 16.69 -6.21
CA PRO A 162 3.74 15.78 -7.30
C PRO A 162 3.26 14.43 -6.79
N MET A 163 2.22 13.88 -7.41
CA MET A 163 1.75 12.52 -7.15
C MET A 163 2.31 11.58 -8.20
N LEU A 164 3.14 10.65 -7.78
CA LEU A 164 3.94 9.80 -8.67
C LEU A 164 3.34 8.40 -8.76
N PRO A 165 3.32 7.75 -9.93
CA PRO A 165 2.94 6.35 -10.06
C PRO A 165 3.97 5.44 -9.37
N VAL A 166 3.64 4.15 -9.23
CA VAL A 166 4.60 3.14 -8.74
C VAL A 166 5.86 3.10 -9.61
N ALA A 167 5.70 3.27 -10.93
CA ALA A 167 6.80 3.27 -11.90
C ALA A 167 6.51 4.21 -13.08
N GLY A 168 7.58 4.68 -13.72
CA GLY A 168 7.53 5.62 -14.84
C GLY A 168 7.56 7.08 -14.41
N TRP A 169 7.45 7.99 -15.37
CA TRP A 169 7.62 9.43 -15.18
C TRP A 169 6.33 10.24 -15.31
N ASN A 170 5.18 9.57 -15.45
CA ASN A 170 3.90 10.28 -15.52
C ASN A 170 3.54 10.90 -14.17
N LEU A 171 2.66 11.90 -14.20
CA LEU A 171 2.08 12.49 -13.00
C LEU A 171 0.63 12.06 -12.82
N VAL A 172 0.21 11.85 -11.59
CA VAL A 172 -1.19 11.65 -11.23
C VAL A 172 -1.75 13.00 -10.77
N LEU A 173 -2.89 13.40 -11.32
CA LEU A 173 -3.57 14.64 -10.98
C LEU A 173 -4.96 14.30 -10.43
N PHE A 174 -5.26 14.78 -9.23
CA PHE A 174 -6.56 14.54 -8.63
C PHE A 174 -7.59 15.58 -9.10
N PRO A 175 -8.88 15.22 -9.16
CA PRO A 175 -9.94 16.20 -9.41
C PRO A 175 -9.92 17.29 -8.33
N ASP A 176 -10.04 18.54 -8.77
CA ASP A 176 -10.15 19.73 -7.90
C ASP A 176 -8.99 19.86 -6.88
N SER A 177 -7.78 19.42 -7.26
CA SER A 177 -6.55 19.63 -6.50
C SER A 177 -5.79 20.85 -6.97
#